data_AF-A0AAW0P9D5-F1
#
_entry.id   AF-A0AAW0P9D5-F1
#
_cell.length_a   1.000
_cell.length_b   1.000
_cell.length_c   1.000
_cell.angle_alpha   90.00
_cell.angle_beta   90.00
_cell.angle_gamma   90.00
#
_symmetry.space_group_name_H-M   'P 1'
#
loop_
_entity.id
_entity.type
_entity.pdbx_description
1 polymer ?
#
loop_
_entity_poly.entity_id
_entity_poly.type
_entity_poly.pdbx_seq_one_letter_code
_entity_poly.pdbx_strand_id
1 'polypeptide(L)'
;MVQHLSTPPMVDVVIIDFMFLHRSQASFLPVHYGDVARYLLKAFGAKMVFLVCDVYGIETIKDTCREERGTITGGTYPDKLGPAQSRPRDFANMLKHDSFKNAFFKFLINEWCHCTEELDGYNMSFAQEKCYTYMVNDEHQVTRAEIGEYQCSGHLEADTMIVHYAVSAATESSASTVLVRCDDSDVFLLLVKHAFRIKAQIIMDLGHSSKNNRRCINITDLANKVGPEVCAALPAFHAFTGCDYLVAFNRKSKCRSFDAMIRDKTVLKAFKDLGKKQTVPSRIQQTLMAFTCQIYGQNKERDPDKARYNAVKGKMPKSAHLADIEVWDPEKHGWIMAQGRLRLLWFTGDQGPANLYYESNESDSEDEEVDESPEVTDDENVDLEIEEEGLYKY
;
A
#
# COMPACT_ATOMS: atom_id res chain seq x y z
N MET A 1 -8.86 15.72 -9.59
CA MET A 1 -8.16 17.00 -9.88
C MET A 1 -6.87 16.99 -9.08
N VAL A 2 -5.87 16.28 -9.63
CA VAL A 2 -4.52 16.08 -9.06
C VAL A 2 -3.63 17.16 -9.69
N GLN A 3 -2.95 17.96 -8.87
CA GLN A 3 -1.97 18.91 -9.41
C GLN A 3 -0.71 18.14 -9.81
N HIS A 4 -0.29 18.33 -11.06
CA HIS A 4 0.95 17.76 -11.58
C HIS A 4 2.07 18.79 -11.39
N LEU A 5 3.10 18.44 -10.62
CA LEU A 5 4.31 19.25 -10.53
C LEU A 5 5.17 19.00 -11.78
N SER A 6 5.62 20.06 -12.42
CA SER A 6 6.43 20.03 -13.64
C SER A 6 7.92 19.72 -13.37
N THR A 7 8.38 19.95 -12.14
CA THR A 7 9.71 19.58 -11.62
C THR A 7 9.61 19.25 -10.13
N PRO A 8 10.36 18.26 -9.61
CA PRO A 8 10.41 18.01 -8.18
C PRO A 8 11.00 19.24 -7.47
N PRO A 9 10.40 19.74 -6.38
CA PRO A 9 11.01 20.77 -5.55
C PRO A 9 12.34 20.27 -4.96
N MET A 10 13.12 21.14 -4.32
CA MET A 10 14.26 20.69 -3.51
C MET A 10 13.74 19.70 -2.46
N VAL A 11 14.23 18.46 -2.50
CA VAL A 11 13.74 17.37 -1.64
C VAL A 11 14.81 17.07 -0.60
N ASP A 12 14.42 16.98 0.67
CA ASP A 12 15.31 16.61 1.76
C ASP A 12 15.61 15.10 1.72
N VAL A 13 14.57 14.30 1.50
CA VAL A 13 14.60 12.83 1.57
C VAL A 13 13.93 12.20 0.35
N VAL A 14 14.60 11.24 -0.28
CA VAL A 14 14.05 10.45 -1.39
C VAL A 14 13.97 8.99 -0.98
N ILE A 15 12.77 8.41 -1.03
CA ILE A 15 12.51 6.99 -0.76
C ILE A 15 12.11 6.30 -2.05
N ILE A 16 12.73 5.17 -2.38
CA ILE A 16 12.61 4.55 -3.69
C ILE A 16 12.34 3.06 -3.52
N ASP A 17 11.29 2.56 -4.18
CA ASP A 17 11.13 1.13 -4.39
C ASP A 17 12.23 0.64 -5.35
N PHE A 18 13.05 -0.28 -4.86
CA PHE A 18 14.14 -0.89 -5.63
C PHE A 18 13.64 -1.49 -6.95
N MET A 19 12.50 -2.17 -6.94
CA MET A 19 11.96 -2.80 -8.12
C MET A 19 11.49 -1.77 -9.15
N PHE A 20 10.93 -0.64 -8.69
CA PHE A 20 10.67 0.52 -9.55
C PHE A 20 11.97 1.07 -10.15
N LEU A 21 13.00 1.34 -9.33
CA LEU A 21 14.28 1.87 -9.80
C LEU A 21 14.89 0.98 -10.88
N HIS A 22 14.96 -0.32 -10.61
CA HIS A 22 15.49 -1.30 -11.54
C HIS A 22 14.74 -1.27 -12.89
N ARG A 23 13.40 -1.34 -12.87
CA ARG A 23 12.59 -1.26 -14.11
C ARG A 23 12.82 0.03 -14.87
N SER A 24 13.03 1.14 -14.16
CA SER A 24 13.24 2.45 -14.76
C SER A 24 14.61 2.62 -15.41
N GLN A 25 15.60 1.85 -14.96
CA GLN A 25 17.00 1.96 -15.38
C GLN A 25 17.53 0.75 -16.17
N ALA A 26 16.74 -0.32 -16.32
CA ALA A 26 17.16 -1.60 -16.89
C ALA A 26 17.86 -1.50 -18.25
N SER A 27 17.48 -0.54 -19.11
CA SER A 27 18.07 -0.34 -20.44
C SER A 27 19.47 0.28 -20.43
N PHE A 28 19.89 0.89 -19.32
CA PHE A 28 21.16 1.62 -19.21
C PHE A 28 22.15 0.98 -18.24
N LEU A 29 21.81 -0.20 -17.70
CA LEU A 29 22.66 -0.85 -16.70
C LEU A 29 24.03 -1.23 -17.30
N PRO A 30 25.14 -0.87 -16.64
CA PRO A 30 26.49 -1.26 -17.05
C PRO A 30 26.70 -2.76 -17.11
N VAL A 31 27.80 -3.20 -17.75
CA VAL A 31 28.08 -4.62 -17.99
C VAL A 31 28.49 -5.37 -16.72
N HIS A 32 29.23 -4.75 -15.80
CA HIS A 32 29.73 -5.43 -14.60
C HIS A 32 28.92 -5.04 -13.36
N TYR A 33 28.82 -5.94 -12.38
CA TYR A 33 28.04 -5.68 -11.17
C TYR A 33 28.58 -4.51 -10.35
N GLY A 34 29.90 -4.28 -10.29
CA GLY A 34 30.47 -3.12 -9.60
C GLY A 34 30.05 -1.80 -10.27
N ASP A 35 30.04 -1.77 -11.60
CA ASP A 35 29.57 -0.61 -12.36
C ASP A 35 28.06 -0.39 -12.17
N VAL A 36 27.27 -1.46 -12.08
CA VAL A 36 25.84 -1.38 -11.72
C VAL A 36 25.67 -0.80 -10.32
N ALA A 37 26.43 -1.25 -9.32
CA ALA A 37 26.36 -0.74 -7.96
C ALA A 37 26.61 0.77 -7.89
N ARG A 38 27.66 1.26 -8.58
CA ARG A 38 27.96 2.69 -8.71
C ARG A 38 26.86 3.45 -9.47
N TYR A 39 26.37 2.87 -10.56
CA TYR A 39 25.32 3.50 -11.37
C TYR A 39 24.03 3.71 -10.56
N LEU A 40 23.67 2.74 -9.71
CA LEU A 40 22.50 2.85 -8.84
C LEU A 40 22.63 4.03 -7.86
N LEU A 41 23.84 4.44 -7.45
CA LEU A 41 24.05 5.56 -6.52
C LEU A 41 23.92 6.94 -7.17
N LYS A 42 24.29 7.08 -8.44
CA LYS A 42 24.43 8.38 -9.14
C LYS A 42 23.11 9.17 -9.37
N ALA A 43 21.97 8.74 -8.84
CA ALA A 43 20.66 9.04 -9.42
C ALA A 43 19.62 9.73 -8.53
N PHE A 44 19.99 10.32 -7.38
CA PHE A 44 18.98 10.62 -6.35
C PHE A 44 18.75 12.10 -6.02
N GLY A 45 19.71 12.99 -6.22
CA GLY A 45 19.50 14.45 -6.14
C GLY A 45 18.97 14.95 -4.79
N ALA A 46 19.22 14.23 -3.69
CA ALA A 46 18.77 14.54 -2.34
C ALA A 46 19.85 14.20 -1.30
N LYS A 47 19.78 14.84 -0.13
CA LYS A 47 20.75 14.66 0.97
C LYS A 47 20.60 13.33 1.70
N MET A 48 19.40 12.76 1.69
CA MET A 48 19.12 11.47 2.29
C MET A 48 18.30 10.62 1.32
N VAL A 49 18.74 9.39 1.12
CA VAL A 49 18.13 8.47 0.16
C VAL A 49 17.86 7.15 0.83
N PHE A 50 16.64 6.63 0.70
CA PHE A 50 16.28 5.28 1.09
C PHE A 50 15.96 4.47 -0.16
N LEU A 51 16.69 3.37 -0.34
CA LEU A 51 16.38 2.36 -1.35
C LEU A 51 15.83 1.13 -0.65
N VAL A 52 14.56 0.83 -0.91
CA VAL A 52 13.76 -0.13 -0.15
C VAL A 52 13.41 -1.32 -1.03
N CYS A 53 13.57 -2.54 -0.52
CA CYS A 53 13.20 -3.76 -1.22
C CYS A 53 12.47 -4.75 -0.30
N ASP A 54 11.71 -5.67 -0.90
CA ASP A 54 11.12 -6.79 -0.16
C ASP A 54 12.20 -7.67 0.47
N VAL A 55 11.83 -8.36 1.55
CA VAL A 55 12.58 -9.48 2.11
C VAL A 55 12.22 -10.76 1.34
N TYR A 56 13.24 -11.48 0.88
CA TYR A 56 13.11 -12.70 0.07
C TYR A 56 13.70 -13.91 0.80
N GLY A 57 13.12 -15.10 0.56
CA GLY A 57 13.60 -16.36 1.16
C GLY A 57 13.00 -16.69 2.53
N ILE A 58 11.92 -16.01 2.90
CA ILE A 58 11.06 -16.37 4.04
C ILE A 58 9.71 -16.78 3.45
N GLU A 59 9.20 -17.95 3.87
CA GLU A 59 7.90 -18.43 3.42
C GLU A 59 6.77 -17.52 3.94
N THR A 60 5.97 -16.97 3.03
CA THR A 60 4.89 -16.02 3.33
C THR A 60 3.69 -16.23 2.42
N ILE A 61 2.54 -15.64 2.78
CA ILE A 61 1.34 -15.60 1.90
C ILE A 61 1.61 -14.95 0.54
N LYS A 62 2.66 -14.11 0.43
CA LYS A 62 3.07 -13.47 -0.82
C LYS A 62 3.70 -14.45 -1.79
N ASP A 63 4.14 -15.63 -1.34
CA ASP A 63 4.82 -16.58 -2.23
C ASP A 63 3.89 -17.11 -3.30
N THR A 64 2.60 -17.34 -3.00
CA THR A 64 1.60 -17.67 -4.02
C THR A 64 1.47 -16.56 -5.06
N CYS A 65 1.37 -15.29 -4.64
CA CYS A 65 1.32 -14.16 -5.57
C CYS A 65 2.63 -14.00 -6.36
N ARG A 66 3.78 -14.29 -5.76
CA ARG A 66 5.10 -14.27 -6.41
C ARG A 66 5.16 -15.35 -7.49
N GLU A 67 4.71 -16.57 -7.20
CA GLU A 67 4.66 -17.69 -8.14
C GLU A 67 3.73 -17.39 -9.32
N GLU A 68 2.53 -16.84 -9.08
CA GLU A 68 1.61 -16.40 -10.14
C GLU A 68 2.23 -15.32 -11.05
N ARG A 69 3.09 -14.46 -10.50
CA ARG A 69 3.87 -13.45 -11.24
C ARG A 69 5.11 -14.02 -11.92
N GLY A 70 5.34 -15.33 -11.84
CA GLY A 70 6.47 -16.03 -12.45
C GLY A 70 7.78 -15.91 -11.68
N THR A 71 7.72 -15.66 -10.36
CA THR A 71 8.88 -15.81 -9.47
C THR A 71 9.26 -17.27 -9.42
N ILE A 72 10.55 -17.55 -9.54
CA ILE A 72 11.06 -18.92 -9.54
C ILE A 72 11.62 -19.21 -8.15
N THR A 73 10.83 -19.90 -7.34
CA THR A 73 11.17 -20.46 -6.04
C THR A 73 11.96 -21.75 -6.23
N GLY A 74 13.24 -21.63 -6.60
CA GLY A 74 14.12 -22.78 -6.85
C GLY A 74 15.25 -22.50 -7.83
N GLY A 75 16.34 -23.26 -7.70
CA GLY A 75 17.56 -23.09 -8.50
C GLY A 75 18.71 -22.46 -7.71
N THR A 76 19.89 -23.06 -7.81
CA THR A 76 21.12 -22.58 -7.19
C THR A 76 21.74 -21.49 -8.07
N TYR A 77 21.70 -20.25 -7.58
CA TYR A 77 22.55 -19.18 -8.10
C TYR A 77 23.83 -19.13 -7.25
N PRO A 78 25.00 -18.75 -7.80
CA PRO A 78 26.18 -18.52 -6.97
C PRO A 78 25.87 -17.56 -5.82
N ASP A 79 26.19 -18.00 -4.60
CA ASP A 79 25.92 -17.26 -3.35
C ASP A 79 26.68 -15.92 -3.25
N LYS A 80 27.68 -15.73 -4.11
CA LYS A 80 28.54 -14.55 -4.12
C LYS A 80 28.70 -14.02 -5.55
N LEU A 81 28.43 -12.73 -5.71
CA LEU A 81 28.73 -11.97 -6.91
C LEU A 81 29.99 -11.14 -6.68
N GLY A 82 30.80 -10.97 -7.73
CA GLY A 82 31.99 -10.12 -7.69
C GLY A 82 31.82 -8.84 -8.52
N PRO A 83 32.53 -7.75 -8.19
CA PRO A 83 32.39 -6.48 -8.90
C PRO A 83 32.80 -6.55 -10.38
N ALA A 84 33.82 -7.34 -10.71
CA ALA A 84 34.29 -7.56 -12.08
C ALA A 84 33.45 -8.60 -12.84
N GLN A 85 32.51 -9.28 -12.19
CA GLN A 85 31.68 -10.27 -12.85
C GLN A 85 30.68 -9.56 -13.77
N SER A 86 30.61 -10.01 -15.02
CA SER A 86 29.64 -9.51 -15.99
C SER A 86 28.23 -9.95 -15.61
N ARG A 87 27.28 -9.02 -15.68
CA ARG A 87 25.86 -9.32 -15.56
C ARG A 87 25.39 -10.13 -16.76
N PRO A 88 24.39 -11.01 -16.58
CA PRO A 88 23.70 -11.65 -17.69
C PRO A 88 23.03 -10.62 -18.60
N ARG A 89 22.91 -10.96 -19.89
CA ARG A 89 22.24 -10.11 -20.88
C ARG A 89 20.80 -9.81 -20.46
N ASP A 90 20.08 -10.83 -20.01
CA ASP A 90 18.73 -10.72 -19.49
C ASP A 90 18.71 -10.59 -17.95
N PHE A 91 19.18 -9.43 -17.47
CA PHE A 91 19.22 -9.12 -16.04
C PHE A 91 17.81 -9.04 -15.43
N ALA A 92 16.80 -8.63 -16.21
CA ALA A 92 15.42 -8.55 -15.76
C ALA A 92 14.85 -9.94 -15.43
N ASN A 93 15.15 -10.95 -16.23
CA ASN A 93 14.74 -12.32 -15.92
C ASN A 93 15.43 -12.86 -14.67
N MET A 94 16.65 -12.42 -14.37
CA MET A 94 17.39 -12.90 -13.21
C MET A 94 16.80 -12.41 -11.90
N LEU A 95 16.27 -11.19 -11.90
CA LEU A 95 15.50 -10.64 -10.79
C LEU A 95 14.14 -11.30 -10.58
N LYS A 96 13.79 -12.38 -11.29
CA LYS A 96 12.67 -13.26 -10.93
C LYS A 96 13.06 -14.36 -9.94
N HIS A 97 14.36 -14.61 -9.73
CA HIS A 97 14.84 -15.64 -8.82
C HIS A 97 15.16 -15.04 -7.45
N ASP A 98 14.53 -15.54 -6.39
CA ASP A 98 14.75 -15.02 -5.03
C ASP A 98 16.18 -15.26 -4.53
N SER A 99 16.78 -16.39 -4.89
CA SER A 99 18.20 -16.69 -4.61
C SER A 99 19.13 -15.66 -5.25
N PHE A 100 18.85 -15.24 -6.48
CA PHE A 100 19.60 -14.19 -7.16
C PHE A 100 19.42 -12.82 -6.49
N LYS A 101 18.18 -12.41 -6.18
CA LYS A 101 17.92 -11.13 -5.50
C LYS A 101 18.69 -11.04 -4.19
N ASN A 102 18.66 -12.11 -3.39
CA ASN A 102 19.40 -12.19 -2.14
C ASN A 102 20.93 -12.11 -2.34
N ALA A 103 21.50 -12.82 -3.31
CA ALA A 103 22.92 -12.73 -3.63
C ALA A 103 23.30 -11.31 -4.12
N PHE A 104 22.44 -10.69 -4.94
CA PHE A 104 22.66 -9.37 -5.48
C PHE A 104 22.56 -8.27 -4.42
N PHE A 105 21.59 -8.32 -3.52
CA PHE A 105 21.46 -7.36 -2.44
C PHE A 105 22.61 -7.48 -1.43
N LYS A 106 23.02 -8.72 -1.09
CA LYS A 106 24.24 -8.94 -0.29
C LYS A 106 25.48 -8.38 -0.97
N PHE A 107 25.58 -8.48 -2.30
CA PHE A 107 26.65 -7.85 -3.06
C PHE A 107 26.60 -6.32 -2.94
N LEU A 108 25.45 -5.67 -3.18
CA LEU A 108 25.31 -4.22 -3.06
C LEU A 108 25.67 -3.70 -1.66
N ILE A 109 25.20 -4.40 -0.61
CA ILE A 109 25.48 -4.06 0.79
C ILE A 109 26.99 -4.02 1.11
N ASN A 110 27.79 -4.80 0.39
CA ASN A 110 29.24 -4.84 0.59
C ASN A 110 29.98 -3.92 -0.38
N GLU A 111 29.55 -3.88 -1.64
CA GLU A 111 30.21 -3.09 -2.69
C GLU A 111 30.10 -1.57 -2.44
N TRP A 112 29.00 -1.10 -1.86
CA TRP A 112 28.84 0.33 -1.57
C TRP A 112 29.80 0.88 -0.51
N CYS A 113 30.43 0.02 0.30
CA CYS A 113 31.55 0.43 1.17
C CYS A 113 32.79 0.89 0.38
N HIS A 114 32.83 0.66 -0.93
CA HIS A 114 33.94 1.03 -1.82
C HIS A 114 33.57 2.14 -2.83
N CYS A 115 32.38 2.75 -2.68
CA CYS A 115 31.85 3.74 -3.62
C CYS A 115 31.92 5.17 -3.03
N THR A 116 33.09 5.59 -2.52
CA THR A 116 33.26 6.91 -1.87
C THR A 116 32.85 8.06 -2.79
N GLU A 117 33.32 8.08 -4.03
CA GLU A 117 33.04 9.17 -4.98
C GLU A 117 31.55 9.30 -5.28
N GLU A 118 30.83 8.17 -5.38
CA GLU A 118 29.40 8.17 -5.63
C GLU A 118 28.56 8.57 -4.41
N LEU A 119 29.04 8.31 -3.19
CA LEU A 119 28.32 8.59 -1.94
C LEU A 119 28.65 9.96 -1.37
N ASP A 120 29.63 10.66 -1.93
CA ASP A 120 30.03 11.97 -1.43
C ASP A 120 28.86 12.98 -1.50
N GLY A 121 28.64 13.68 -0.40
CA GLY A 121 27.60 14.71 -0.29
C GLY A 121 26.18 14.23 0.06
N TYR A 122 25.92 12.94 0.28
CA TYR A 122 24.61 12.48 0.78
C TYR A 122 24.65 11.15 1.56
N ASN A 123 23.62 10.92 2.38
CA ASN A 123 23.44 9.70 3.16
C ASN A 123 22.58 8.70 2.36
N MET A 124 23.14 7.53 2.08
CA MET A 124 22.41 6.45 1.39
C MET A 124 22.02 5.38 2.39
N SER A 125 20.75 5.02 2.44
CA SER A 125 20.22 3.94 3.27
C SER A 125 19.64 2.85 2.37
N PHE A 126 20.03 1.60 2.63
CA PHE A 126 19.50 0.43 1.94
C PHE A 126 18.72 -0.44 2.92
N ALA A 127 17.43 -0.56 2.65
CA ALA A 127 16.46 -1.17 3.52
C ALA A 127 15.96 -2.51 2.95
N GLN A 128 16.27 -3.58 3.69
CA GLN A 128 15.73 -4.92 3.49
C GLN A 128 15.23 -5.42 4.87
N GLU A 129 15.68 -6.59 5.35
CA GLU A 129 15.44 -7.05 6.72
C GLU A 129 16.08 -6.11 7.76
N LYS A 130 17.22 -5.53 7.39
CA LYS A 130 17.95 -4.51 8.14
C LYS A 130 18.09 -3.27 7.27
N CYS A 131 18.27 -2.12 7.92
CA CYS A 131 18.57 -0.85 7.25
C CYS A 131 20.05 -0.50 7.45
N TYR A 132 20.82 -0.53 6.35
CA TYR A 132 22.24 -0.15 6.34
C TYR A 132 22.39 1.25 5.77
N THR A 133 23.02 2.15 6.51
CA THR A 133 23.30 3.52 6.07
C THR A 133 24.77 3.72 5.79
N TYR A 134 25.07 4.32 4.64
CA TYR A 134 26.40 4.60 4.13
C TYR A 134 26.62 6.11 4.16
N MET A 135 27.73 6.53 4.76
CA MET A 135 28.14 7.93 4.88
C MET A 135 29.63 8.04 4.63
N VAL A 136 30.04 9.08 3.89
CA VAL A 136 31.46 9.43 3.72
C VAL A 136 31.90 10.25 4.94
N ASN A 137 32.93 9.79 5.65
CA ASN A 137 33.51 10.49 6.79
C ASN A 137 34.52 11.56 6.34
N ASP A 138 35.03 12.35 7.30
CA ASP A 138 36.02 13.41 7.03
C ASP A 138 37.33 12.87 6.40
N GLU A 139 37.66 11.60 6.64
CA GLU A 139 38.80 10.90 6.04
C GLU A 139 38.55 10.40 4.61
N HIS A 140 37.40 10.77 4.01
CA HIS A 140 36.97 10.34 2.68
C HIS A 140 36.84 8.82 2.56
N GLN A 141 36.35 8.17 3.61
CA GLN A 141 36.05 6.75 3.66
C GLN A 141 34.57 6.52 3.90
N VAL A 142 34.00 5.52 3.24
CA VAL A 142 32.62 5.11 3.47
C VAL A 142 32.54 4.33 4.78
N THR A 143 31.71 4.82 5.69
CA THR A 143 31.30 4.11 6.90
C THR A 143 29.92 3.51 6.70
N ARG A 144 29.70 2.29 7.20
CA ARG A 144 28.41 1.61 7.18
C ARG A 144 27.91 1.43 8.62
N ALA A 145 26.71 1.93 8.90
CA ALA A 145 26.03 1.73 10.17
C ALA A 145 24.69 1.01 9.97
N GLU A 146 24.33 0.13 10.92
CA GLU A 146 22.98 -0.41 11.02
C GLU A 146 22.17 0.55 11.91
N ILE A 147 21.12 1.17 11.36
CA ILE A 147 20.34 2.17 12.10
C ILE A 147 19.08 1.52 12.66
N GLY A 148 19.03 1.36 13.98
CA GLY A 148 17.91 0.74 14.68
C GLY A 148 16.59 1.52 14.57
N GLU A 149 16.65 2.85 14.49
CA GLU A 149 15.47 3.75 14.34
C GLU A 149 14.72 3.53 13.02
N TYR A 150 15.42 2.99 12.03
CA TYR A 150 14.93 2.64 10.70
C TYR A 150 14.62 1.14 10.58
N GLN A 151 14.66 0.38 11.68
CA GLN A 151 14.36 -1.03 11.65
C GLN A 151 12.84 -1.26 11.69
N CYS A 152 12.28 -1.70 10.57
CA CYS A 152 10.87 -2.09 10.49
C CYS A 152 10.70 -3.56 10.94
N SER A 153 10.74 -3.80 12.25
CA SER A 153 10.66 -5.16 12.81
C SER A 153 9.38 -5.89 12.40
N GLY A 154 9.52 -7.10 11.83
CA GLY A 154 8.39 -7.96 11.46
C GLY A 154 7.75 -7.66 10.10
N HIS A 155 8.22 -6.65 9.37
CA HIS A 155 7.75 -6.34 8.03
C HIS A 155 8.67 -6.90 6.95
N LEU A 156 8.05 -7.55 5.96
CA LEU A 156 8.77 -8.18 4.85
C LEU A 156 8.52 -7.46 3.51
N GLU A 157 7.57 -6.53 3.46
CA GLU A 157 7.14 -5.87 2.23
C GLU A 157 7.65 -4.44 2.12
N ALA A 158 8.20 -4.11 0.95
CA ALA A 158 8.64 -2.77 0.61
C ALA A 158 7.53 -1.73 0.81
N ASP A 159 6.28 -2.08 0.53
CA ASP A 159 5.15 -1.15 0.57
C ASP A 159 4.96 -0.54 1.96
N THR A 160 4.95 -1.40 2.99
CA THR A 160 4.86 -0.99 4.39
C THR A 160 6.14 -0.30 4.88
N MET A 161 7.31 -0.78 4.45
CA MET A 161 8.60 -0.21 4.83
C MET A 161 8.79 1.21 4.28
N ILE A 162 8.39 1.48 3.04
CA ILE A 162 8.42 2.81 2.42
C ILE A 162 7.65 3.83 3.27
N VAL A 163 6.47 3.45 3.76
CA VAL A 163 5.63 4.31 4.60
C VAL A 163 6.26 4.52 5.97
N HIS A 164 6.85 3.46 6.56
CA HIS A 164 7.62 3.57 7.80
C HIS A 164 8.77 4.58 7.65
N TYR A 165 9.58 4.47 6.59
CA TYR A 165 10.67 5.42 6.35
C TYR A 165 10.18 6.85 6.09
N ALA A 166 9.03 7.02 5.43
CA ALA A 166 8.45 8.35 5.24
C ALA A 166 8.05 9.00 6.58
N VAL A 167 7.52 8.20 7.52
CA VAL A 167 7.22 8.66 8.89
C VAL A 167 8.50 8.96 9.65
N SER A 168 9.44 8.01 9.72
CA SER A 168 10.69 8.17 10.49
C SER A 168 11.55 9.31 9.97
N ALA A 169 11.65 9.50 8.65
CA ALA A 169 12.39 10.61 8.07
C ALA A 169 11.74 11.98 8.39
N ALA A 170 10.41 12.04 8.45
CA ALA A 170 9.70 13.25 8.85
C ALA A 170 9.83 13.56 10.36
N THR A 171 9.94 12.53 11.22
CA THR A 171 10.08 12.73 12.68
C THR A 171 11.52 12.95 13.11
N GLU A 172 12.43 12.04 12.74
CA GLU A 172 13.80 12.02 13.26
C GLU A 172 14.71 13.01 12.53
N SER A 173 14.58 13.11 11.21
CA SER A 173 15.44 13.97 10.39
C SER A 173 14.86 15.38 10.18
N SER A 174 13.69 15.68 10.75
CA SER A 174 12.97 16.96 10.56
C SER A 174 12.82 17.36 9.08
N ALA A 175 12.68 16.36 8.20
CA ALA A 175 12.57 16.58 6.77
C ALA A 175 11.31 17.39 6.45
N SER A 176 11.46 18.47 5.68
CA SER A 176 10.32 19.29 5.25
C SER A 176 9.57 18.65 4.10
N THR A 177 10.31 17.96 3.20
CA THR A 177 9.78 17.35 1.99
C THR A 177 10.34 15.95 1.77
N VAL A 178 9.45 14.96 1.62
CA VAL A 178 9.76 13.57 1.34
C VAL A 178 9.21 13.20 -0.05
N LEU A 179 10.09 12.73 -0.94
CA LEU A 179 9.71 12.22 -2.25
C LEU A 179 9.72 10.69 -2.23
N VAL A 180 8.60 10.06 -2.56
CA VAL A 180 8.50 8.61 -2.74
C VAL A 180 8.45 8.28 -4.23
N ARG A 181 9.38 7.48 -4.72
CA ARG A 181 9.41 6.98 -6.11
C ARG A 181 8.94 5.54 -6.16
N CYS A 182 7.71 5.33 -6.61
CA CYS A 182 7.06 4.04 -6.68
C CYS A 182 5.90 4.08 -7.68
N ASP A 183 5.63 2.96 -8.37
CA ASP A 183 4.48 2.80 -9.27
C ASP A 183 3.33 1.99 -8.64
N ASP A 184 3.50 1.53 -7.40
CA ASP A 184 2.54 0.67 -6.73
C ASP A 184 1.34 1.45 -6.19
N SER A 185 0.13 0.97 -6.48
CA SER A 185 -1.10 1.58 -5.97
C SER A 185 -1.28 1.39 -4.47
N ASP A 186 -0.69 0.35 -3.89
CA ASP A 186 -0.83 0.04 -2.48
C ASP A 186 0.02 1.01 -1.67
N VAL A 187 1.23 1.33 -2.13
CA VAL A 187 2.06 2.42 -1.58
C VAL A 187 1.31 3.75 -1.66
N PHE A 188 0.69 4.08 -2.79
CA PHE A 188 -0.12 5.31 -2.91
C PHE A 188 -1.20 5.39 -1.82
N LEU A 189 -1.96 4.31 -1.63
CA LEU A 189 -3.05 4.27 -0.66
C LEU A 189 -2.55 4.32 0.78
N LEU A 190 -1.44 3.64 1.09
CA LEU A 190 -0.83 3.69 2.41
C LEU A 190 -0.28 5.09 2.71
N LEU A 191 0.37 5.76 1.75
CA LEU A 191 0.80 7.14 1.92
C LEU A 191 -0.39 8.09 2.18
N VAL A 192 -1.48 7.95 1.44
CA VAL A 192 -2.70 8.76 1.67
C VAL A 192 -3.31 8.47 3.05
N LYS A 193 -3.35 7.19 3.47
CA LYS A 193 -3.84 6.77 4.79
C LYS A 193 -3.02 7.38 5.93
N HIS A 194 -1.70 7.46 5.77
CA HIS A 194 -0.77 7.93 6.80
C HIS A 194 -0.36 9.40 6.64
N ALA A 195 -0.88 10.12 5.65
CA ALA A 195 -0.47 11.50 5.33
C ALA A 195 -0.55 12.46 6.54
N PHE A 196 -1.59 12.36 7.37
CA PHE A 196 -1.74 13.20 8.57
C PHE A 196 -0.79 12.82 9.72
N ARG A 197 -0.15 11.66 9.67
CA ARG A 197 0.88 11.23 10.64
C ARG A 197 2.29 11.66 10.24
N ILE A 198 2.51 11.85 8.95
CA ILE A 198 3.80 12.23 8.39
C ILE A 198 3.88 13.76 8.45
N LYS A 199 4.72 14.28 9.35
CA LYS A 199 4.88 15.71 9.60
C LYS A 199 5.77 16.41 8.55
N ALA A 200 5.59 16.06 7.29
CA ALA A 200 6.34 16.57 6.14
C ALA A 200 5.43 16.67 4.92
N GLN A 201 5.82 17.47 3.92
CA GLN A 201 5.19 17.41 2.60
C GLN A 201 5.59 16.10 1.90
N ILE A 202 4.61 15.32 1.47
CA ILE A 202 4.84 14.06 0.77
C ILE A 202 4.49 14.24 -0.70
N ILE A 203 5.44 13.88 -1.55
CA ILE A 203 5.26 13.84 -3.00
C ILE A 203 5.49 12.41 -3.46
N MET A 204 4.56 11.86 -4.23
CA MET A 204 4.75 10.58 -4.91
C MET A 204 5.08 10.82 -6.39
N ASP A 205 6.22 10.31 -6.85
CA ASP A 205 6.67 10.35 -8.24
C ASP A 205 6.54 8.96 -8.87
N LEU A 206 5.60 8.84 -9.78
CA LEU A 206 5.26 7.61 -10.49
C LEU A 206 5.49 7.77 -11.99
N GLY A 207 5.60 6.66 -12.69
CA GLY A 207 5.79 6.59 -14.13
C GLY A 207 7.22 6.88 -14.57
N HIS A 208 7.40 6.90 -15.89
CA HIS A 208 8.71 6.95 -16.53
C HIS A 208 8.73 8.09 -17.56
N SER A 209 9.74 8.97 -17.47
CA SER A 209 9.91 10.07 -18.43
C SER A 209 10.04 9.55 -19.86
N SER A 210 10.75 8.43 -20.04
CA SER A 210 10.93 7.76 -21.34
C SER A 210 9.62 7.29 -21.98
N LYS A 211 8.57 7.06 -21.17
CA LYS A 211 7.24 6.65 -21.64
C LYS A 211 6.23 7.80 -21.63
N ASN A 212 6.67 9.04 -21.36
CA ASN A 212 5.84 10.24 -21.23
C ASN A 212 4.64 10.09 -20.26
N ASN A 213 4.76 9.18 -19.29
CA ASN A 213 3.71 8.88 -18.31
C ASN A 213 4.15 9.21 -16.88
N ARG A 214 5.29 9.88 -16.69
CA ARG A 214 5.73 10.35 -15.38
C ARG A 214 4.72 11.36 -14.82
N ARG A 215 4.33 11.20 -13.56
CA ARG A 215 3.43 12.09 -12.82
C ARG A 215 3.97 12.25 -11.41
N CYS A 216 3.95 13.47 -10.90
CA CYS A 216 4.18 13.75 -9.48
C CYS A 216 2.84 14.13 -8.84
N ILE A 217 2.52 13.53 -7.71
CA ILE A 217 1.30 13.75 -6.94
C ILE A 217 1.69 14.25 -5.56
N ASN A 218 1.23 15.45 -5.17
CA ASN A 218 1.33 15.89 -3.79
C ASN A 218 0.29 15.13 -2.95
N ILE A 219 0.77 14.17 -2.15
CA ILE A 219 -0.07 13.31 -1.31
C ILE A 219 -0.62 14.12 -0.13
N THR A 220 0.17 15.04 0.42
CA THR A 220 -0.28 15.91 1.52
C THR A 220 -1.47 16.78 1.09
N ASP A 221 -1.38 17.44 -0.07
CA ASP A 221 -2.49 18.25 -0.59
C ASP A 221 -3.72 17.39 -0.93
N LEU A 222 -3.49 16.20 -1.48
CA LEU A 222 -4.57 15.26 -1.78
C LEU A 222 -5.28 14.84 -0.49
N ALA A 223 -4.54 14.45 0.55
CA ALA A 223 -5.07 14.04 1.84
C ALA A 223 -5.85 15.17 2.51
N ASN A 224 -5.32 16.40 2.49
CA ASN A 224 -6.00 17.59 2.99
C ASN A 224 -7.33 17.84 2.25
N LYS A 225 -7.36 17.59 0.94
CA LYS A 225 -8.55 17.80 0.11
C LYS A 225 -9.64 16.74 0.31
N VAL A 226 -9.27 15.48 0.49
CA VAL A 226 -10.25 14.39 0.69
C VAL A 226 -10.68 14.25 2.15
N GLY A 227 -9.84 14.71 3.09
CA GLY A 227 -10.12 14.71 4.51
C GLY A 227 -9.75 13.39 5.23
N PRO A 228 -9.54 13.45 6.56
CA PRO A 228 -9.01 12.33 7.35
C PRO A 228 -9.93 11.11 7.37
N GLU A 229 -11.26 11.29 7.31
CA GLU A 229 -12.21 10.17 7.30
C GLU A 229 -12.09 9.33 6.03
N VAL A 230 -11.98 9.98 4.87
CA VAL A 230 -11.81 9.30 3.59
C VAL A 230 -10.45 8.62 3.54
N CYS A 231 -9.37 9.32 3.93
CA CYS A 231 -8.04 8.72 4.06
C CYS A 231 -8.07 7.45 4.92
N ALA A 232 -8.83 7.47 6.02
CA ALA A 232 -8.91 6.34 6.92
C ALA A 232 -9.66 5.14 6.35
N ALA A 233 -10.66 5.36 5.49
CA ALA A 233 -11.50 4.33 4.87
C ALA A 233 -10.86 3.68 3.62
N LEU A 234 -9.92 4.36 2.95
CA LEU A 234 -9.36 3.93 1.68
C LEU A 234 -8.73 2.53 1.66
N PRO A 235 -7.93 2.09 2.66
CA PRO A 235 -7.35 0.74 2.66
C PRO A 235 -8.42 -0.36 2.65
N ALA A 236 -9.41 -0.24 3.53
CA ALA A 236 -10.53 -1.16 3.61
C ALA A 236 -11.37 -1.18 2.32
N PHE A 237 -11.62 0.01 1.74
CA PHE A 237 -12.32 0.14 0.47
C PHE A 237 -11.54 -0.49 -0.70
N HIS A 238 -10.23 -0.30 -0.75
CA HIS A 238 -9.37 -0.89 -1.78
C HIS A 238 -9.42 -2.42 -1.72
N ALA A 239 -9.23 -3.01 -0.53
CA ALA A 239 -9.35 -4.44 -0.32
C ALA A 239 -10.75 -4.95 -0.73
N PHE A 240 -11.80 -4.28 -0.27
CA PHE A 240 -13.20 -4.67 -0.53
C PHE A 240 -13.60 -4.63 -2.01
N THR A 241 -13.09 -3.66 -2.77
CA THR A 241 -13.41 -3.51 -4.20
C THR A 241 -12.48 -4.30 -5.12
N GLY A 242 -11.57 -5.07 -4.54
CA GLY A 242 -10.61 -5.94 -5.20
C GLY A 242 -9.19 -5.38 -5.11
N CYS A 243 -8.25 -6.21 -4.68
CA CYS A 243 -6.81 -5.93 -4.58
C CYS A 243 -6.03 -7.13 -5.11
N ASP A 244 -4.72 -7.20 -4.91
CA ASP A 244 -3.91 -8.34 -5.35
C ASP A 244 -4.41 -9.69 -4.80
N TYR A 245 -5.02 -9.69 -3.62
CA TYR A 245 -5.53 -10.90 -2.95
C TYR A 245 -7.04 -11.11 -3.11
N LEU A 246 -7.80 -10.08 -3.50
CA LEU A 246 -9.26 -10.12 -3.53
C LEU A 246 -9.77 -9.79 -4.92
N VAL A 247 -10.67 -10.64 -5.43
CA VAL A 247 -11.27 -10.44 -6.74
C VAL A 247 -12.12 -9.17 -6.80
N ALA A 248 -12.01 -8.43 -7.90
CA ALA A 248 -12.82 -7.25 -8.12
C ALA A 248 -14.29 -7.58 -8.44
N PHE A 249 -15.20 -6.67 -8.10
CA PHE A 249 -16.60 -6.80 -8.47
C PHE A 249 -16.81 -6.77 -9.99
N ASN A 250 -17.42 -7.82 -10.52
CA ASN A 250 -17.61 -7.99 -11.97
C ASN A 250 -18.31 -6.80 -12.63
N ARG A 251 -17.64 -6.17 -13.62
CA ARG A 251 -18.10 -4.98 -14.37
C ARG A 251 -18.42 -3.76 -13.50
N LYS A 252 -17.80 -3.63 -12.33
CA LYS A 252 -17.95 -2.48 -11.44
C LYS A 252 -16.63 -1.75 -11.30
N SER A 253 -16.64 -0.44 -11.51
CA SER A 253 -15.45 0.41 -11.42
C SER A 253 -15.23 0.90 -10.00
N LYS A 254 -13.98 0.87 -9.51
CA LYS A 254 -13.61 1.47 -8.21
C LYS A 254 -14.01 2.94 -8.12
N CYS A 255 -13.89 3.73 -9.19
CA CYS A 255 -14.26 5.16 -9.17
C CYS A 255 -15.75 5.37 -8.82
N ARG A 256 -16.68 4.69 -9.50
CA ARG A 256 -18.12 4.82 -9.19
C ARG A 256 -18.47 4.31 -7.79
N SER A 257 -17.82 3.24 -7.35
CA SER A 257 -17.99 2.73 -5.98
C SER A 257 -17.45 3.72 -4.94
N PHE A 258 -16.33 4.39 -5.23
CA PHE A 258 -15.76 5.43 -4.39
C PHE A 258 -16.71 6.63 -4.29
N ASP A 259 -17.26 7.10 -5.42
CA ASP A 259 -18.27 8.17 -5.44
C ASP A 259 -19.53 7.79 -4.64
N ALA A 260 -19.91 6.52 -4.62
CA ALA A 260 -21.02 6.04 -3.81
C ALA A 260 -20.67 6.02 -2.30
N MET A 261 -19.47 5.55 -1.95
CA MET A 261 -18.97 5.53 -0.57
C MET A 261 -18.92 6.94 0.03
N ILE A 262 -18.34 7.92 -0.67
CA ILE A 262 -18.16 9.28 -0.11
C ILE A 262 -19.48 10.04 0.07
N ARG A 263 -20.55 9.64 -0.62
CA ARG A 263 -21.89 10.25 -0.51
C ARG A 263 -22.70 9.69 0.66
N ASP A 264 -22.33 8.53 1.18
CA ASP A 264 -23.04 7.85 2.25
C ASP A 264 -22.16 7.80 3.51
N LYS A 265 -22.49 8.64 4.50
CA LYS A 265 -21.74 8.74 5.76
C LYS A 265 -21.72 7.42 6.54
N THR A 266 -22.78 6.62 6.44
CA THR A 266 -22.89 5.31 7.11
C THR A 266 -21.93 4.32 6.48
N VAL A 267 -21.88 4.27 5.14
CA VAL A 267 -20.93 3.43 4.40
C VAL A 267 -19.49 3.88 4.62
N LEU A 268 -19.22 5.19 4.55
CA LEU A 268 -17.90 5.75 4.81
C LEU A 268 -17.40 5.36 6.22
N LYS A 269 -18.26 5.50 7.24
CA LYS A 269 -17.95 5.08 8.62
C LYS A 269 -17.70 3.57 8.69
N ALA A 270 -18.51 2.77 8.01
CA ALA A 270 -18.31 1.32 7.97
C ALA A 270 -16.94 0.92 7.38
N PHE A 271 -16.49 1.57 6.31
CA PHE A 271 -15.15 1.35 5.77
C PHE A 271 -14.04 1.89 6.67
N LYS A 272 -14.23 3.04 7.30
CA LYS A 272 -13.29 3.60 8.29
C LYS A 272 -13.05 2.64 9.46
N ASP A 273 -14.09 1.92 9.89
CA ASP A 273 -14.04 1.01 11.03
C ASP A 273 -13.71 -0.44 10.66
N LEU A 274 -13.81 -0.81 9.38
CA LEU A 274 -13.47 -2.14 8.89
C LEU A 274 -11.96 -2.39 9.06
N GLY A 275 -11.60 -3.51 9.71
CA GLY A 275 -10.21 -3.89 9.97
C GLY A 275 -9.61 -3.34 11.27
N LYS A 276 -10.33 -2.48 12.02
CA LYS A 276 -9.88 -2.03 13.36
C LYS A 276 -9.95 -3.12 14.43
N LYS A 277 -10.82 -4.12 14.24
CA LYS A 277 -11.00 -5.27 15.14
C LYS A 277 -10.85 -6.55 14.32
N GLN A 278 -10.36 -7.61 14.97
CA GLN A 278 -10.18 -8.91 14.33
C GLN A 278 -11.53 -9.50 13.87
N THR A 279 -12.59 -9.30 14.65
CA THR A 279 -13.95 -9.71 14.28
C THR A 279 -14.68 -8.53 13.64
N VAL A 280 -15.34 -8.77 12.51
CA VAL A 280 -16.14 -7.75 11.82
C VAL A 280 -17.53 -7.69 12.46
N PRO A 281 -17.95 -6.58 13.08
CA PRO A 281 -19.27 -6.45 13.69
C PRO A 281 -20.41 -6.61 12.67
N SER A 282 -21.52 -7.23 13.07
CA SER A 282 -22.69 -7.49 12.20
C SER A 282 -23.23 -6.22 11.54
N ARG A 283 -23.21 -5.09 12.24
CA ARG A 283 -23.62 -3.79 11.69
C ARG A 283 -22.78 -3.36 10.47
N ILE A 284 -21.46 -3.59 10.53
CA ILE A 284 -20.54 -3.27 9.42
C ILE A 284 -20.81 -4.23 8.26
N GLN A 285 -20.95 -5.53 8.55
CA GLN A 285 -21.28 -6.53 7.52
C GLN A 285 -22.57 -6.18 6.78
N GLN A 286 -23.66 -5.93 7.50
CA GLN A 286 -24.95 -5.57 6.91
C GLN A 286 -24.88 -4.28 6.07
N THR A 287 -24.15 -3.28 6.55
CA THR A 287 -23.93 -2.02 5.81
C THR A 287 -23.20 -2.29 4.49
N LEU A 288 -22.12 -3.06 4.52
CA LEU A 288 -21.32 -3.35 3.33
C LEU A 288 -22.01 -4.33 2.35
N MET A 289 -22.87 -5.22 2.86
CA MET A 289 -23.76 -6.05 2.03
C MET A 289 -24.77 -5.19 1.27
N ALA A 290 -25.45 -4.26 1.97
CA ALA A 290 -26.37 -3.31 1.34
C ALA A 290 -25.64 -2.41 0.32
N PHE A 291 -24.44 -1.93 0.66
CA PHE A 291 -23.59 -1.16 -0.25
C PHE A 291 -23.19 -1.96 -1.50
N THR A 292 -22.88 -3.25 -1.36
CA THR A 292 -22.62 -4.12 -2.52
C THR A 292 -23.84 -4.16 -3.45
N CYS A 293 -25.04 -4.34 -2.90
CA CYS A 293 -26.29 -4.32 -3.67
C CYS A 293 -26.49 -2.98 -4.41
N GLN A 294 -26.20 -1.86 -3.75
CA GLN A 294 -26.24 -0.52 -4.34
C GLN A 294 -25.25 -0.36 -5.50
N ILE A 295 -24.01 -0.86 -5.38
CA ILE A 295 -23.03 -0.87 -6.49
C ILE A 295 -23.58 -1.65 -7.70
N TYR A 296 -24.37 -2.70 -7.47
CA TYR A 296 -25.09 -3.43 -8.51
C TYR A 296 -26.33 -2.72 -9.05
N GLY A 297 -26.70 -1.55 -8.51
CA GLY A 297 -27.88 -0.77 -8.89
C GLY A 297 -29.17 -1.26 -8.24
N GLN A 298 -29.08 -2.04 -7.16
CA GLN A 298 -30.20 -2.71 -6.50
C GLN A 298 -30.38 -2.19 -5.08
N ASN A 299 -30.79 -0.93 -4.94
CA ASN A 299 -30.82 -0.20 -3.66
C ASN A 299 -31.80 -0.78 -2.61
N LYS A 300 -32.79 -1.57 -3.03
CA LYS A 300 -33.74 -2.25 -2.14
C LYS A 300 -33.30 -3.66 -1.73
N GLU A 301 -32.31 -4.22 -2.42
CA GLU A 301 -31.76 -5.53 -2.11
C GLU A 301 -30.77 -5.41 -0.95
N ARG A 302 -30.66 -6.47 -0.15
CA ARG A 302 -29.73 -6.57 0.98
C ARG A 302 -28.85 -7.80 0.90
N ASP A 303 -29.18 -8.75 0.02
CA ASP A 303 -28.39 -9.93 -0.29
C ASP A 303 -27.47 -9.68 -1.52
N PRO A 304 -26.15 -9.59 -1.32
CA PRO A 304 -25.18 -9.42 -2.41
C PRO A 304 -25.23 -10.53 -3.45
N ASP A 305 -25.51 -11.77 -3.07
CA ASP A 305 -25.49 -12.91 -3.99
C ASP A 305 -26.71 -12.86 -4.91
N LYS A 306 -27.87 -12.52 -4.36
CA LYS A 306 -29.06 -12.21 -5.16
C LYS A 306 -28.83 -11.02 -6.07
N ALA A 307 -28.16 -9.96 -5.58
CA ALA A 307 -27.81 -8.81 -6.41
C ALA A 307 -26.87 -9.20 -7.57
N ARG A 308 -25.83 -10.01 -7.31
CA ARG A 308 -24.91 -10.54 -8.32
C ARG A 308 -25.66 -11.38 -9.34
N TYR A 309 -26.49 -12.34 -8.90
CA TYR A 309 -27.30 -13.19 -9.76
C TYR A 309 -28.20 -12.37 -10.69
N ASN A 310 -28.92 -11.38 -10.15
CA ASN A 310 -29.76 -10.48 -10.94
C ASN A 310 -28.96 -9.68 -11.98
N ALA A 311 -27.70 -9.33 -11.70
CA ALA A 311 -26.86 -8.60 -12.63
C ALA A 311 -26.38 -9.43 -13.83
N VAL A 312 -26.35 -10.77 -13.70
CA VAL A 312 -25.90 -11.70 -14.75
C VAL A 312 -27.03 -12.46 -15.44
N LYS A 313 -28.16 -12.74 -14.78
CA LYS A 313 -29.24 -13.60 -15.30
C LYS A 313 -29.79 -13.18 -16.68
N GLY A 314 -29.86 -11.86 -16.95
CA GLY A 314 -30.33 -11.32 -18.24
C GLY A 314 -29.26 -11.25 -19.35
N LYS A 315 -28.03 -11.67 -19.06
CA LYS A 315 -26.86 -11.56 -19.94
C LYS A 315 -26.22 -12.92 -20.25
N MET A 316 -26.75 -14.01 -19.67
CA MET A 316 -26.29 -15.35 -19.99
C MET A 316 -26.82 -15.75 -21.38
N PRO A 317 -25.98 -16.30 -22.27
CA PRO A 317 -26.44 -16.88 -23.52
C PRO A 317 -27.48 -17.98 -23.25
N LYS A 318 -28.55 -18.04 -24.04
CA LYS A 318 -29.56 -19.12 -23.95
C LYS A 318 -28.97 -20.52 -24.18
N SER A 319 -27.75 -20.60 -24.73
CA SER A 319 -27.01 -21.83 -25.02
C SER A 319 -25.76 -22.01 -24.14
N ALA A 320 -25.62 -21.24 -23.05
CA ALA A 320 -24.59 -21.55 -22.08
C ALA A 320 -25.02 -22.83 -21.37
N HIS A 321 -24.64 -23.98 -21.94
CA HIS A 321 -24.35 -25.14 -21.12
C HIS A 321 -23.49 -24.59 -19.98
N LEU A 322 -23.95 -24.78 -18.74
CA LEU A 322 -23.10 -24.60 -17.58
C LEU A 322 -21.83 -25.36 -17.95
N ALA A 323 -20.74 -24.64 -18.26
CA ALA A 323 -19.44 -25.28 -18.35
C ALA A 323 -19.33 -26.09 -17.07
N ASP A 324 -18.86 -27.34 -17.16
CA ASP A 324 -18.55 -28.11 -15.96
C ASP A 324 -17.74 -27.18 -15.07
N ILE A 325 -18.40 -26.66 -14.03
CA ILE A 325 -17.76 -25.83 -13.04
C ILE A 325 -16.82 -26.84 -12.44
N GLU A 326 -15.54 -26.81 -12.85
CA GLU A 326 -14.48 -27.45 -12.09
C GLU A 326 -14.78 -27.07 -10.66
N VAL A 327 -15.20 -28.05 -9.87
CA VAL A 327 -15.62 -27.84 -8.50
C VAL A 327 -14.38 -27.28 -7.84
N TRP A 328 -14.38 -25.97 -7.69
CA TRP A 328 -13.24 -25.23 -7.20
C TRP A 328 -13.02 -25.75 -5.79
N ASP A 329 -11.85 -26.31 -5.52
CA ASP A 329 -11.47 -26.84 -4.21
C ASP A 329 -10.84 -25.69 -3.41
N PRO A 330 -11.60 -25.02 -2.54
CA PRO A 330 -11.08 -23.89 -1.77
C PRO A 330 -10.06 -24.36 -0.71
N GLU A 331 -10.02 -25.65 -0.35
CA GLU A 331 -9.12 -26.16 0.69
C GLU A 331 -7.64 -25.98 0.34
N LYS A 332 -7.31 -25.83 -0.96
CA LYS A 332 -5.95 -25.60 -1.44
C LYS A 332 -5.60 -24.12 -1.69
N HIS A 333 -6.52 -23.21 -1.37
CA HIS A 333 -6.40 -21.78 -1.72
C HIS A 333 -6.67 -20.87 -0.50
N GLY A 334 -6.16 -21.25 0.67
CA GLY A 334 -6.27 -20.44 1.90
C GLY A 334 -7.57 -20.62 2.69
N TRP A 335 -8.31 -21.70 2.44
CA TRP A 335 -9.49 -22.08 3.23
C TRP A 335 -9.30 -23.47 3.84
N ILE A 336 -9.98 -23.73 4.94
CA ILE A 336 -10.08 -25.06 5.54
C ILE A 336 -11.55 -25.38 5.80
N MET A 337 -11.93 -26.64 5.65
CA MET A 337 -13.22 -27.12 6.12
C MET A 337 -13.14 -27.43 7.61
N ALA A 338 -13.93 -26.72 8.42
CA ALA A 338 -14.04 -26.97 9.84
C ALA A 338 -15.51 -26.99 10.26
N GLN A 339 -15.94 -28.10 10.85
CA GLN A 339 -17.33 -28.33 11.29
C GLN A 339 -18.37 -28.15 10.17
N GLY A 340 -18.05 -28.62 8.95
CA GLY A 340 -18.96 -28.53 7.81
C GLY A 340 -19.14 -27.12 7.24
N ARG A 341 -18.30 -26.16 7.63
CA ARG A 341 -18.26 -24.81 7.05
C ARG A 341 -16.84 -24.48 6.58
N LEU A 342 -16.74 -23.75 5.47
CA LEU A 342 -15.49 -23.15 5.04
C LEU A 342 -15.06 -22.07 6.03
N ARG A 343 -13.85 -22.18 6.54
CA ARG A 343 -13.19 -21.15 7.36
C ARG A 343 -11.95 -20.69 6.62
N LEU A 344 -11.72 -19.38 6.58
CA LEU A 344 -10.45 -18.85 6.09
C LEU A 344 -9.31 -19.35 6.99
N LEU A 345 -8.25 -19.83 6.38
CA LEU A 345 -6.98 -20.10 7.05
C LEU A 345 -6.18 -18.79 7.09
N TRP A 346 -6.59 -17.83 7.94
CA TRP A 346 -5.73 -16.70 8.26
C TRP A 346 -4.61 -17.18 9.19
N PHE A 347 -3.36 -17.01 8.77
CA PHE A 347 -2.10 -16.94 9.52
C PHE A 347 -1.95 -17.67 10.87
N THR A 348 -0.80 -18.29 11.10
CA THR A 348 -0.26 -18.52 12.46
C THR A 348 0.71 -17.40 12.83
N GLY A 349 0.43 -16.61 13.88
CA GLY A 349 1.32 -15.55 14.40
C GLY A 349 0.78 -14.12 14.28
N ASP A 350 1.49 -13.14 14.88
CA ASP A 350 1.11 -11.72 14.91
C ASP A 350 1.29 -11.06 13.53
N GLN A 351 0.29 -10.29 13.10
CA GLN A 351 0.16 -9.79 11.70
C GLN A 351 0.23 -8.27 11.59
N GLY A 352 0.48 -7.57 12.70
CA GLY A 352 0.60 -6.13 12.74
C GLY A 352 1.90 -5.68 13.41
N PRO A 353 2.50 -4.57 12.97
CA PRO A 353 3.47 -3.85 13.77
C PRO A 353 2.81 -3.41 15.07
N ALA A 354 3.29 -3.88 16.22
CA ALA A 354 2.80 -3.49 17.54
C ALA A 354 2.78 -1.96 17.74
N ASN A 355 3.62 -1.24 16.99
CA ASN A 355 3.91 0.19 17.10
C ASN A 355 2.92 1.06 16.31
N LEU A 356 2.00 0.46 15.56
CA LEU A 356 1.11 1.12 14.60
C LEU A 356 -0.35 1.09 15.04
N TYR A 357 -0.65 0.28 16.06
CA TYR A 357 -1.89 0.22 16.81
C TYR A 357 -1.62 0.69 18.26
N TYR A 358 -2.61 1.33 18.90
CA TYR A 358 -2.53 2.14 20.15
C TYR A 358 -2.04 3.59 19.91
N GLU A 359 -2.77 4.67 20.25
CA GLU A 359 -3.88 4.88 21.17
C GLU A 359 -5.07 5.61 20.49
N SER A 360 -6.28 5.08 20.62
CA SER A 360 -7.48 5.92 20.65
C SER A 360 -7.95 5.98 22.10
N ASN A 361 -7.31 6.85 22.88
CA ASN A 361 -7.88 7.31 24.15
C ASN A 361 -8.99 8.32 23.83
N GLU A 362 -10.10 7.84 23.29
CA GLU A 362 -11.39 8.50 23.46
C GLU A 362 -12.21 7.54 24.33
N SER A 363 -12.44 7.97 25.57
CA SER A 363 -13.32 7.31 26.51
C SER A 363 -14.74 7.34 25.94
N ASP A 364 -15.11 6.30 25.20
CA ASP A 364 -16.52 5.98 24.95
C ASP A 364 -17.08 5.47 26.28
N SER A 365 -17.63 6.38 27.08
CA SER A 365 -18.56 6.03 28.14
C SER A 365 -19.72 5.27 27.52
N GLU A 366 -19.94 4.07 28.03
CA GLU A 366 -21.07 3.20 27.70
C GLU A 366 -22.36 3.90 28.12
N ASP A 367 -23.08 4.52 27.18
CA ASP A 367 -24.48 4.84 27.38
C ASP A 367 -25.29 3.56 27.10
N GLU A 368 -25.65 2.88 28.18
CA GLU A 368 -26.68 1.85 28.20
C GLU A 368 -28.03 2.48 27.82
N GLU A 369 -28.56 2.15 26.64
CA GLU A 369 -29.96 2.42 26.32
C GLU A 369 -30.83 1.49 27.18
N VAL A 370 -31.43 2.06 28.22
CA VAL A 370 -32.53 1.43 28.97
C VAL A 370 -33.83 1.72 28.23
N ASP A 371 -34.46 0.63 27.80
CA ASP A 371 -35.79 0.55 27.21
C ASP A 371 -36.86 0.85 28.28
N GLU A 372 -37.44 2.05 28.24
CA GLU A 372 -38.74 2.32 28.84
C GLU A 372 -39.57 3.24 27.93
N SER A 373 -40.59 2.65 27.31
CA SER A 373 -41.86 3.34 27.03
C SER A 373 -42.84 2.90 28.14
N PRO A 374 -43.84 3.70 28.58
CA PRO A 374 -44.66 4.60 27.75
C PRO A 374 -45.11 5.92 28.43
N GLU A 375 -45.63 6.87 27.65
CA GLU A 375 -47.00 7.41 27.75
C GLU A 375 -47.16 8.79 27.09
N VAL A 376 -48.31 8.90 26.42
CA VAL A 376 -48.84 10.07 25.73
C VAL A 376 -49.27 11.12 26.76
N THR A 377 -48.92 12.39 26.56
CA THR A 377 -49.84 13.52 26.81
C THR A 377 -49.49 14.70 25.91
N ASP A 378 -50.57 15.36 25.48
CA ASP A 378 -50.67 16.45 24.52
C ASP A 378 -50.12 17.80 25.03
N ASP A 379 -49.98 18.71 24.05
CA ASP A 379 -49.95 20.17 24.13
C ASP A 379 -48.68 20.86 24.68
N GLU A 380 -47.94 21.56 23.80
CA GLU A 380 -48.19 22.99 23.56
C GLU A 380 -47.31 23.54 22.42
N ASN A 381 -47.92 24.43 21.63
CA ASN A 381 -47.33 25.22 20.55
C ASN A 381 -46.04 25.97 20.96
N VAL A 382 -45.02 25.91 20.10
CA VAL A 382 -44.11 27.06 19.90
C VAL A 382 -43.77 27.17 18.42
N ASP A 383 -44.40 28.15 17.77
CA ASP A 383 -43.96 28.76 16.52
C ASP A 383 -42.53 29.31 16.68
N LEU A 384 -41.60 28.95 15.79
CA LEU A 384 -40.49 29.85 15.46
C LEU A 384 -40.16 29.76 13.97
N GLU A 385 -40.26 30.93 13.36
CA GLU A 385 -40.21 31.24 11.94
C GLU A 385 -38.83 31.00 11.29
N ILE A 386 -38.92 30.84 9.98
CA ILE A 386 -37.89 30.74 8.97
C ILE A 386 -37.13 32.07 8.85
N GLU A 387 -35.80 32.03 8.77
CA GLU A 387 -35.04 32.98 7.95
C GLU A 387 -34.00 32.24 7.10
N GLU A 388 -34.32 32.11 5.81
CA GLU A 388 -33.39 31.89 4.71
C GLU A 388 -32.69 33.22 4.39
N GLU A 389 -31.36 33.24 4.32
CA GLU A 389 -30.54 34.17 3.51
C GLU A 389 -29.07 33.70 3.65
N GLY A 390 -28.17 33.69 2.67
CA GLY A 390 -28.19 34.02 1.26
C GLY A 390 -26.84 33.57 0.66
N LEU A 391 -26.84 33.36 -0.66
CA LEU A 391 -25.69 33.04 -1.50
C LEU A 391 -24.55 34.10 -1.47
N TYR A 392 -23.29 33.64 -1.59
CA TYR A 392 -22.33 33.91 -2.71
C TYR A 392 -20.85 34.13 -2.30
N LYS A 393 -19.98 33.46 -3.09
CA LYS A 393 -18.66 33.87 -3.63
C LYS A 393 -17.56 34.29 -2.63
N TYR A 394 -16.48 33.49 -2.56
CA TYR A 394 -15.27 33.65 -3.38
C TYR A 394 -14.53 32.32 -3.53
#